data_AF-A0A434ELG7-F1
#
_entry.id   AF-A0A434ELG7-F1
#
_cell.length_a   1.000
_cell.length_b   1.000
_cell.length_c   1.000
_cell.angle_alpha   90.00
_cell.angle_beta   90.00
_cell.angle_gamma   90.00
#
_symmetry.space_group_name_H-M   'P 1'
#
loop_
_entity.id
_entity.type
_entity.pdbx_description
1 polymer ?
#
loop_
_entity_poly.entity_id
_entity_poly.type
_entity_poly.pdbx_seq_one_letter_code
_entity_poly.pdbx_strand_id
1 'polypeptide(L)'
;MFVDTSVVVAILSGEEDADEWSNRIEAAPARITSALVVLEAAMRLSTMLAVQPVVAGDAIEAFLREAEIEIVPIDAGDATLAIQAFSNYGKGRGHPAQLNLADCLSYACAKSHGSALLFAYRSRVIREAEPTSPTRSTLAAPLPPLR
;
A
#
# COMPACT_ATOMS: atom_id res chain seq x y z
N MET A 1 0.36 -7.06 11.09
CA MET A 1 0.42 -5.85 10.25
C MET A 1 0.34 -6.29 8.81
N PHE A 2 -0.59 -5.73 8.04
CA PHE A 2 -0.73 -5.98 6.62
C PHE A 2 0.11 -4.96 5.84
N VAL A 3 1.04 -5.43 5.00
CA VAL A 3 1.93 -4.59 4.20
C VAL A 3 1.33 -4.43 2.80
N ASP A 4 0.98 -3.20 2.44
CA ASP A 4 0.36 -2.84 1.16
C ASP A 4 1.38 -2.66 0.01
N THR A 5 0.90 -2.74 -1.23
CA THR A 5 1.66 -2.50 -2.46
C THR A 5 2.50 -1.24 -2.39
N SER A 6 1.91 -0.14 -1.90
CA SER A 6 2.59 1.15 -1.83
C SER A 6 3.90 1.11 -1.04
N VAL A 7 3.95 0.34 0.04
CA VAL A 7 5.14 0.16 0.89
C VAL A 7 6.17 -0.75 0.22
N VAL A 8 5.72 -1.87 -0.34
CA VAL A 8 6.61 -2.79 -1.08
C VAL A 8 7.31 -2.04 -2.22
N VAL A 9 6.56 -1.24 -2.97
CA VAL A 9 7.08 -0.41 -4.06
C VAL A 9 8.05 0.65 -3.53
N ALA A 10 7.72 1.35 -2.44
CA ALA A 10 8.58 2.38 -1.87
C ALA A 10 9.95 1.82 -1.46
N ILE A 11 9.96 0.68 -0.76
CA ILE A 11 11.21 0.02 -0.32
C ILE A 11 12.01 -0.47 -1.53
N LEU A 12 11.41 -1.27 -2.41
CA LEU A 12 12.14 -1.91 -3.52
C LEU A 12 12.59 -0.95 -4.63
N SER A 13 12.06 0.27 -4.64
CA SER A 13 12.52 1.33 -5.55
C SER A 13 13.44 2.36 -4.92
N GLY A 14 13.73 2.23 -3.62
CA GLY A 14 14.59 3.16 -2.90
C GLY A 14 14.01 4.57 -2.80
N GLU A 15 12.71 4.70 -2.53
CA GLU A 15 12.12 5.99 -2.18
C GLU A 15 12.75 6.55 -0.89
N GLU A 16 12.72 7.88 -0.70
CA GLU A 16 13.37 8.56 0.45
C GLU A 16 12.90 8.00 1.81
N ASP A 17 11.64 7.60 1.89
CA ASP A 17 11.01 7.08 3.11
C ASP A 17 11.22 5.57 3.30
N ALA A 18 12.01 4.89 2.45
CA ALA A 18 12.20 3.44 2.47
C ALA A 18 12.68 2.90 3.83
N ASP A 19 13.58 3.62 4.49
CA ASP A 19 14.10 3.24 5.81
C ASP A 19 13.01 3.36 6.89
N GLU A 20 12.13 4.35 6.82
CA GLU A 20 10.99 4.47 7.75
C GLU A 20 10.09 3.24 7.63
N TRP A 21 9.75 2.83 6.42
CA TRP A 21 8.90 1.67 6.18
C TRP A 21 9.54 0.38 6.67
N SER A 22 10.84 0.20 6.40
CA SER A 22 11.60 -0.97 6.83
C SER A 22 11.61 -1.09 8.35
N ASN A 23 11.89 0.01 9.06
CA ASN A 23 11.87 0.06 10.52
C ASN A 23 10.49 -0.29 11.11
N ARG A 24 9.40 0.16 10.47
CA ARG A 24 8.03 -0.14 10.92
C ARG A 24 7.65 -1.60 10.69
N ILE A 25 8.13 -2.21 9.60
CA ILE A 25 7.95 -3.64 9.33
C ILE A 25 8.73 -4.46 10.37
N GLU A 26 9.98 -4.11 10.63
CA GLU A 26 10.84 -4.81 11.60
C GLU A 26 10.24 -4.77 13.02
N ALA A 27 9.69 -3.62 13.43
CA ALA A 27 9.05 -3.47 14.73
C ALA A 27 7.70 -4.22 14.88
N ALA A 28 7.12 -4.71 13.78
CA ALA A 28 5.83 -5.39 13.83
C ALA A 28 5.97 -6.85 14.29
N PRO A 29 5.19 -7.32 15.29
CA PRO A 29 5.32 -8.69 15.81
C PRO A 29 4.84 -9.77 14.84
N ALA A 30 3.98 -9.42 13.88
CA ALA A 30 3.49 -10.30 12.84
C ALA A 30 3.25 -9.47 11.57
N ARG A 31 3.66 -10.00 10.42
CA ARG A 31 3.63 -9.30 9.13
C ARG A 31 2.98 -10.19 8.09
N ILE A 32 1.99 -9.65 7.41
CA ILE A 32 1.24 -10.35 6.37
C ILE A 32 1.08 -9.43 5.15
N THR A 33 0.84 -10.03 3.99
CA THR A 33 0.40 -9.36 2.77
C THR A 33 -0.50 -10.31 1.97
N SER A 34 -0.91 -9.96 0.76
CA SER A 34 -1.72 -10.85 -0.09
C SER A 34 -1.13 -11.04 -1.47
N ALA A 35 -1.58 -12.08 -2.18
CA ALA A 35 -1.18 -12.34 -3.55
C ALA A 35 -1.55 -11.18 -4.51
N LEU A 36 -2.59 -10.41 -4.18
CA LEU A 36 -2.94 -9.20 -4.92
C LEU A 36 -1.84 -8.14 -4.82
N VAL A 37 -1.32 -7.91 -3.61
CA VAL A 37 -0.24 -6.94 -3.36
C VAL A 37 1.01 -7.33 -4.14
N VAL A 38 1.36 -8.62 -4.14
CA VAL A 38 2.51 -9.15 -4.90
C VAL A 38 2.36 -8.85 -6.40
N LEU A 39 1.19 -9.15 -6.98
CA LEU A 39 0.92 -8.90 -8.40
C LEU A 39 0.98 -7.41 -8.73
N GLU A 40 0.31 -6.56 -7.95
CA GLU A 40 0.27 -5.12 -8.20
C GLU A 40 1.67 -4.50 -8.05
N ALA A 41 2.42 -4.89 -7.01
CA ALA A 41 3.79 -4.44 -6.79
C ALA A 41 4.69 -4.82 -7.98
N ALA A 42 4.59 -6.06 -8.47
CA ALA A 42 5.37 -6.53 -9.61
C ALA A 42 5.08 -5.72 -10.89
N MET A 43 3.79 -5.44 -11.17
CA MET A 43 3.38 -4.60 -12.30
C MET A 43 3.92 -3.17 -12.19
N ARG A 44 3.87 -2.59 -10.98
CA ARG A 44 4.32 -1.21 -10.74
C ARG A 44 5.83 -1.08 -10.79
N LEU A 45 6.57 -1.98 -10.13
CA LEU A 45 8.03 -2.01 -10.16
C LEU A 45 8.56 -2.30 -11.57
N SER A 46 7.93 -3.22 -12.30
CA SER A 46 8.25 -3.48 -13.71
C SER A 46 8.18 -2.20 -14.56
N THR A 47 7.07 -1.46 -14.43
CA THR A 47 6.89 -0.20 -15.15
C THR A 47 7.90 0.86 -14.72
N MET A 48 8.15 0.98 -13.41
CA MET A 48 8.96 2.05 -12.83
C MET A 48 10.46 1.85 -13.05
N LEU A 49 10.94 0.60 -12.98
CA LEU A 49 12.34 0.23 -13.11
C LEU A 49 12.69 -0.29 -14.52
N ALA A 50 11.73 -0.33 -15.44
CA ALA A 50 11.89 -0.86 -16.80
C ALA A 50 12.44 -2.30 -16.84
N VAL A 51 11.96 -3.16 -15.93
CA VAL A 51 12.30 -4.59 -15.85
C VAL A 51 11.09 -5.46 -16.17
N GLN A 52 11.32 -6.74 -16.52
CA GLN A 52 10.21 -7.67 -16.73
C GLN A 52 9.45 -7.94 -15.42
N PRO A 53 8.11 -8.12 -15.45
CA PRO A 53 7.31 -8.40 -14.25
C PRO A 53 7.80 -9.61 -13.45
N VAL A 54 8.31 -10.65 -14.11
CA VAL A 54 8.85 -11.84 -13.45
C VAL A 54 10.09 -11.48 -12.61
N VAL A 55 10.99 -10.64 -13.13
CA VAL A 55 12.18 -10.18 -12.39
C VAL A 55 11.79 -9.34 -11.18
N ALA A 56 10.78 -8.47 -11.33
CA ALA A 56 10.23 -7.73 -10.18
C ALA A 56 9.58 -8.68 -9.16
N GLY A 57 8.91 -9.73 -9.62
CA GLY A 57 8.34 -10.79 -8.79
C GLY A 57 9.40 -11.51 -7.94
N ASP A 58 10.52 -11.90 -8.54
CA ASP A 58 11.64 -12.55 -7.82
C ASP A 58 12.21 -11.63 -6.72
N ALA A 59 12.35 -10.34 -7.01
CA ALA A 59 12.80 -9.36 -6.03
C ALA A 59 11.80 -9.16 -4.87
N ILE A 60 10.50 -9.16 -5.19
CA ILE A 60 9.44 -9.12 -4.16
C ILE A 60 9.48 -10.38 -3.30
N GLU A 61 9.60 -11.57 -3.90
CA GLU A 61 9.67 -12.82 -3.13
C GLU A 61 10.87 -12.82 -2.17
N ALA A 62 12.04 -12.39 -2.65
CA ALA A 62 13.23 -12.25 -1.80
C ALA A 62 13.00 -11.29 -0.63
N PHE A 63 12.36 -10.13 -0.90
CA PHE A 63 12.01 -9.16 0.14
C PHE A 63 11.02 -9.74 1.16
N LEU A 64 9.94 -10.38 0.72
CA LEU A 64 8.94 -10.96 1.62
C LEU A 64 9.55 -12.05 2.50
N ARG A 65 10.47 -12.84 1.94
CA ARG A 65 11.19 -13.88 2.67
C ARG A 65 12.11 -13.29 3.74
N GLU A 66 12.92 -12.29 3.38
CA GLU A 66 13.85 -11.63 4.32
C GLU A 66 13.11 -10.91 5.44
N ALA A 67 12.01 -10.22 5.11
CA ALA A 67 11.20 -9.49 6.08
C ALA A 67 10.20 -10.39 6.84
N GLU A 68 10.22 -11.70 6.63
CA GLU A 68 9.28 -12.67 7.23
C GLU A 68 7.80 -12.21 7.10
N ILE A 69 7.41 -11.82 5.89
CA ILE A 69 6.05 -11.38 5.55
C ILE A 69 5.30 -12.57 4.93
N GLU A 70 4.25 -13.05 5.61
CA GLU A 70 3.43 -14.15 5.13
C GLU A 70 2.40 -13.69 4.08
N ILE A 71 2.23 -14.45 3.00
CA ILE A 71 1.16 -14.21 2.03
C ILE A 71 -0.11 -14.92 2.50
N VAL A 72 -1.13 -14.16 2.90
CA VAL A 72 -2.44 -14.69 3.30
C VAL A 72 -3.42 -14.76 2.12
N PRO A 73 -4.36 -15.72 2.12
CA PRO A 73 -5.38 -15.83 1.08
C PRO A 73 -6.36 -14.66 1.13
N ILE A 74 -6.93 -14.33 -0.03
CA ILE A 74 -8.11 -13.45 -0.14
C ILE A 74 -9.34 -14.35 -0.18
N ASP A 75 -10.21 -14.25 0.82
CA ASP A 75 -11.39 -15.10 0.98
C ASP A 75 -12.64 -14.39 0.41
N ALA A 76 -13.69 -15.16 0.12
CA ALA A 76 -15.00 -14.65 -0.30
C ALA A 76 -15.58 -13.64 0.70
N GLY A 77 -15.27 -13.78 1.99
CA GLY A 77 -15.66 -12.80 3.02
C GLY A 77 -15.08 -11.41 2.81
N ASP A 78 -13.88 -11.31 2.24
CA ASP A 78 -13.20 -10.03 1.99
C ASP A 78 -13.95 -9.19 0.96
N ALA A 79 -14.71 -9.81 0.05
CA ALA A 79 -15.53 -9.09 -0.92
C ALA A 79 -16.56 -8.17 -0.23
N THR A 80 -17.20 -8.64 0.84
CA THR A 80 -18.18 -7.84 1.58
C THR A 80 -17.51 -6.64 2.23
N LEU A 81 -16.34 -6.84 2.85
CA LEU A 81 -15.56 -5.78 3.49
C LEU A 81 -15.03 -4.77 2.46
N ALA A 82 -14.57 -5.25 1.29
CA ALA A 82 -14.08 -4.41 0.21
C ALA A 82 -15.19 -3.55 -0.41
N ILE A 83 -16.40 -4.10 -0.59
CA ILE A 83 -17.57 -3.34 -1.05
C ILE A 83 -17.93 -2.24 -0.04
N GLN A 84 -17.93 -2.56 1.26
CA GLN A 84 -18.17 -1.56 2.31
C GLN A 84 -17.09 -0.47 2.30
N ALA A 85 -15.82 -0.86 2.18
CA ALA A 85 -14.71 0.08 2.09
C ALA A 85 -14.85 0.99 0.86
N PHE A 86 -15.20 0.44 -0.29
CA PHE A 86 -15.42 1.22 -1.51
C PHE A 86 -16.61 2.16 -1.37
N SER A 87 -17.73 1.72 -0.80
CA SER A 87 -18.91 2.57 -0.57
C SER A 87 -18.59 3.79 0.29
N ASN A 88 -17.78 3.60 1.34
CA ASN A 88 -17.47 4.64 2.30
C ASN A 88 -16.30 5.54 1.88
N TYR A 89 -15.30 4.97 1.21
CA TYR A 89 -13.99 5.59 1.05
C TYR A 89 -13.48 5.60 -0.40
N GLY A 90 -14.20 4.93 -1.31
CA GLY A 90 -13.78 4.71 -2.67
C GLY A 90 -13.70 5.96 -3.53
N LYS A 91 -12.90 5.86 -4.60
CA LYS A 91 -12.77 6.92 -5.60
C LYS A 91 -14.15 7.28 -6.17
N GLY A 92 -14.46 8.58 -6.18
CA GLY A 92 -15.75 9.09 -6.64
C GLY A 92 -16.91 8.94 -5.65
N ARG A 93 -16.64 8.63 -4.37
CA ARG A 93 -17.64 8.61 -3.28
C ARG A 93 -17.61 9.84 -2.37
N GLY A 94 -16.77 10.82 -2.66
CA GLY A 94 -16.66 12.07 -1.88
C GLY A 94 -15.77 11.99 -0.64
N HIS A 95 -15.18 10.83 -0.33
CA HIS A 95 -14.25 10.68 0.78
C HIS A 95 -12.81 11.04 0.38
N PRO A 96 -12.03 11.78 1.19
CA PRO A 96 -10.67 12.20 0.82
C PRO A 96 -9.68 11.06 0.52
N ALA A 97 -9.88 9.86 1.08
CA ALA A 97 -9.01 8.70 0.86
C ALA A 97 -9.02 8.18 -0.60
N GLN A 98 -10.14 8.32 -1.32
CA GLN A 98 -10.27 7.96 -2.74
C GLN A 98 -9.78 6.54 -3.09
N LEU A 99 -10.14 5.52 -2.31
CA LEU A 99 -9.65 4.14 -2.47
C LEU A 99 -9.98 3.57 -3.86
N ASN A 100 -8.98 2.96 -4.49
CA ASN A 100 -9.13 2.17 -5.70
C ASN A 100 -9.49 0.70 -5.38
N LEU A 101 -9.63 -0.15 -6.41
CA LEU A 101 -9.98 -1.57 -6.23
C LEU A 101 -8.97 -2.32 -5.35
N ALA A 102 -7.68 -2.15 -5.61
CA ALA A 102 -6.61 -2.80 -4.87
C ALA A 102 -6.58 -2.29 -3.42
N ASP A 103 -6.70 -0.98 -3.20
CA ASP A 103 -6.75 -0.41 -1.85
C ASP A 103 -7.93 -0.96 -1.03
N CYS A 104 -9.09 -1.17 -1.66
CA CYS A 104 -10.26 -1.74 -1.00
C CYS A 104 -10.02 -3.21 -0.59
N LEU A 105 -9.32 -3.98 -1.41
CA LEU A 105 -8.97 -5.36 -1.10
C LEU A 105 -7.87 -5.43 -0.04
N SER A 106 -6.83 -4.60 -0.10
CA SER A 106 -5.83 -4.47 0.97
C SER A 106 -6.47 -4.11 2.31
N TYR A 107 -7.41 -3.14 2.30
CA TYR A 107 -8.19 -2.78 3.47
C TYR A 107 -9.03 -3.95 4.00
N ALA A 108 -9.73 -4.65 3.12
CA ALA A 108 -10.55 -5.80 3.48
C ALA A 108 -9.72 -6.93 4.11
N CYS A 109 -8.60 -7.30 3.48
CA CYS A 109 -7.70 -8.35 3.98
C CYS A 109 -7.07 -7.98 5.32
N ALA A 110 -6.61 -6.73 5.46
CA ALA A 110 -6.09 -6.24 6.74
C ALA A 110 -7.17 -6.36 7.84
N LYS A 111 -8.41 -5.98 7.50
CA LYS A 111 -9.54 -6.02 8.43
C LYS A 111 -9.96 -7.45 8.79
N SER A 112 -10.06 -8.36 7.84
CA SER A 112 -10.47 -9.75 8.11
C SER A 112 -9.44 -10.50 8.96
N HIS A 113 -8.16 -10.18 8.80
CA HIS A 113 -7.07 -10.71 9.63
C HIS A 113 -6.81 -9.94 10.94
N GLY A 114 -7.65 -8.97 11.29
CA GLY A 114 -7.47 -8.15 12.50
C GLY A 114 -6.12 -7.44 12.58
N SER A 115 -5.52 -7.14 11.43
CA SER A 115 -4.16 -6.61 11.30
C SER A 115 -4.17 -5.12 10.97
N ALA A 116 -3.29 -4.34 11.60
CA ALA A 116 -3.05 -2.96 11.21
C ALA A 116 -2.52 -2.87 9.77
N LEU A 117 -3.02 -1.94 8.96
CA LEU A 117 -2.60 -1.72 7.57
C LEU A 117 -1.45 -0.71 7.50
N LEU A 118 -0.34 -1.11 6.87
CA LEU A 118 0.81 -0.25 6.56
C LEU A 118 0.82 0.05 5.06
N PHE A 119 0.85 1.33 4.72
CA PHE A 119 0.77 1.83 3.35
C PHE A 119 1.47 3.19 3.26
N ALA A 120 1.98 3.55 2.08
CA ALA A 120 2.72 4.78 1.83
C ALA A 120 1.87 5.76 1.00
N TYR A 121 1.76 7.00 1.47
CA TYR A 121 1.10 8.07 0.71
C TYR A 121 2.11 8.72 -0.23
N ARG A 122 1.90 8.59 -1.54
CA ARG A 122 2.63 9.42 -2.51
C ARG A 122 2.03 10.83 -2.54
N SER A 123 2.50 11.73 -1.69
CA SER A 123 2.43 13.16 -2.01
C SER A 123 3.40 13.41 -3.17
N ARG A 124 2.89 13.57 -4.40
CA ARG A 124 3.74 14.06 -5.49
C ARG A 124 4.31 15.41 -5.04
N VAL A 125 5.63 15.46 -4.91
CA VAL A 125 6.37 16.71 -4.77
C VAL A 125 5.95 17.64 -5.91
N ILE A 126 5.45 18.81 -5.54
CA ILE A 126 5.21 19.94 -6.43
C ILE A 126 6.59 20.32 -6.99
N ARG A 127 6.81 20.16 -8.29
CA ARG A 127 7.99 20.77 -8.94
C ARG A 127 7.88 22.28 -8.72
N GLU A 128 8.96 22.87 -8.23
CA GLU A 128 9.11 24.28 -7.84
C GLU A 128 8.21 25.22 -8.66
N ALA A 129 7.25 25.84 -7.97
CA ALA A 129 6.62 27.07 -8.43
C ALA A 129 7.20 28.21 -7.59
N GLU A 130 7.64 29.26 -8.28
CA GLU A 130 8.18 30.50 -7.74
C GLU A 130 7.39 31.09 -6.55
N PRO A 131 8.04 31.91 -5.70
CA PRO A 131 7.53 32.21 -4.38
C PRO A 131 6.46 33.31 -4.43
N THR A 132 5.19 32.96 -4.51
CA THR A 132 4.12 33.76 -3.89
C THR A 132 2.89 32.93 -3.52
N SER A 133 2.47 33.05 -2.25
CA SER A 133 1.15 32.77 -1.68
C SER A 133 0.94 31.40 -0.98
N PRO A 134 0.30 31.38 0.21
CA PRO A 134 0.15 30.18 1.02
C PRO A 134 -1.12 29.43 0.61
N THR A 135 -0.99 28.21 0.09
CA THR A 135 -2.18 27.37 -0.15
C THR A 135 -1.93 25.91 0.18
N ARG A 136 -2.49 25.51 1.32
CA ARG A 136 -2.94 24.17 1.75
C ARG A 136 -2.02 23.00 1.41
N SER A 137 -1.25 22.62 2.43
CA SER A 137 -0.78 21.26 2.70
C SER A 137 -1.81 20.22 2.24
N THR A 138 -1.45 19.44 1.24
CA THR A 138 -2.18 18.26 0.79
C THR A 138 -1.61 17.05 1.52
N LEU A 139 -1.77 17.04 2.85
CA LEU A 139 -1.68 15.80 3.61
C LEU A 139 -2.86 14.93 3.19
N ALA A 140 -2.57 13.78 2.60
CA ALA A 140 -3.58 12.78 2.32
C ALA A 140 -4.29 12.39 3.64
N ALA A 141 -5.62 12.30 3.61
CA ALA A 141 -6.38 12.01 4.81
C ALA A 141 -6.05 10.59 5.34
N PRO A 142 -5.94 10.41 6.67
CA PRO A 142 -5.66 9.11 7.28
C PRO A 142 -6.67 8.06 6.82
N LEU A 143 -6.21 6.82 6.61
CA LEU A 143 -7.13 5.72 6.36
C LEU A 143 -8.12 5.58 7.54
N PRO A 144 -9.36 5.18 7.23
CA PRO A 144 -10.37 4.99 8.26
C PRO A 144 -9.95 3.90 9.26
N PRO A 145 -10.41 3.99 10.52
CA PRO A 145 -10.00 3.06 11.56
C PRO A 145 -10.46 1.63 11.24
N LEU A 146 -9.52 0.70 11.34
CA LEU A 146 -9.78 -0.74 11.35
C LEU A 146 -10.41 -1.09 12.71
N ARG A 147 -11.73 -0.91 12.84
CA ARG A 147 -12.51 -1.47 13.96
C ARG A 147 -13.03 -2.85 13.61
#